data_AF-A0A8C7KY08-F1
#
_entry.id   AF-A0A8C7KY08-F1
#
_cell.length_a   1.000
_cell.length_b   1.000
_cell.length_c   1.000
_cell.angle_alpha   90.00
_cell.angle_beta   90.00
_cell.angle_gamma   90.00
#
_symmetry.space_group_name_H-M   'P 1'
#
loop_
_entity.id
_entity.type
_entity.pdbx_description
1 polymer ?
#
loop_
_entity_poly.entity_id
_entity_poly.type
_entity_poly.pdbx_seq_one_letter_code
_entity_poly.pdbx_strand_id
1 'polypeptide(L)'
;MGERGYSFSLTTFSPSGKLVQIEYALSAVAAGAPSVGIKASNGVVLATEKKQKSILYDETSVHKVEMITKHIGMVYSGMGPDYRVLLRRARKLAQQYFLVYQEPIPTAQLVQRVASVMQEYTQSGGVRPFGVSLLIAGWDDDHPYLFQSDPSGAYFAWKATAMGKNYVNGKTFLEKRYNVDLELEDAIHTAILTLKVIHLTCSFSTLPSQRCLRNTVEGLPGGAVVKGAVLQRQLCHQRLWVRAQALS
;
A
#
# COMPACT_ATOMS: atom_id res chain seq x y z
N MET A 1 -15.22 -38.07 -2.03
CA MET A 1 -15.10 -36.66 -2.47
C MET A 1 -16.20 -35.90 -1.74
N GLY A 2 -15.94 -35.43 -0.52
CA GLY A 2 -16.99 -34.85 0.34
C GLY A 2 -17.40 -33.47 -0.15
N GLU A 3 -18.69 -33.27 -0.38
CA GLU A 3 -19.28 -31.97 -0.67
C GLU A 3 -18.91 -30.96 0.41
N ARG A 4 -18.42 -29.80 -0.02
CA ARG A 4 -18.07 -28.67 0.84
C ARG A 4 -19.34 -28.15 1.53
N GLY A 5 -19.55 -28.52 2.79
CA GLY A 5 -20.74 -28.17 3.60
C GLY A 5 -20.95 -26.68 3.93
N TYR A 6 -20.28 -25.75 3.23
CA TYR A 6 -20.46 -24.31 3.38
C TYR A 6 -20.72 -23.66 2.01
N SER A 7 -21.89 -23.92 1.43
CA SER A 7 -22.36 -23.27 0.20
C SER A 7 -23.07 -21.94 0.45
N PHE A 8 -23.30 -21.56 1.70
CA PHE A 8 -23.94 -20.29 2.06
C PHE A 8 -22.91 -19.16 2.21
N SER A 9 -23.30 -17.96 1.77
CA SER A 9 -22.50 -16.74 1.97
C SER A 9 -22.38 -16.41 3.46
N LEU A 10 -21.16 -16.14 3.92
CA LEU A 10 -20.89 -15.68 5.29
C LEU A 10 -21.10 -14.17 5.46
N THR A 11 -21.26 -13.45 4.36
CA THR A 11 -21.43 -12.00 4.26
C THR A 11 -22.88 -11.70 3.89
N THR A 12 -23.74 -11.61 4.89
CA THR A 12 -25.16 -11.28 4.73
C THR A 12 -25.47 -9.84 5.16
N PHE A 13 -26.51 -9.25 4.60
CA PHE A 13 -27.00 -7.95 5.03
C PHE A 13 -27.54 -8.01 6.45
N SER A 14 -27.19 -7.03 7.28
CA SER A 14 -27.85 -6.77 8.55
C SER A 14 -29.26 -6.22 8.32
N PRO A 15 -30.15 -6.25 9.34
CA PRO A 15 -31.44 -5.56 9.28
C PRO A 15 -31.34 -4.05 8.97
N SER A 16 -30.18 -3.45 9.24
CA SER A 16 -29.85 -2.06 8.92
C SER A 16 -29.27 -1.83 7.52
N GLY A 17 -29.19 -2.88 6.68
CA GLY A 17 -28.69 -2.80 5.31
C GLY A 17 -27.17 -2.81 5.17
N LYS A 18 -26.43 -3.16 6.23
CA LYS A 18 -24.96 -3.14 6.26
C LYS A 18 -24.36 -4.54 6.05
N LEU A 19 -23.18 -4.59 5.46
CA LEU A 19 -22.37 -5.81 5.36
C LEU A 19 -21.31 -5.80 6.47
N VAL A 20 -21.68 -6.35 7.64
CA VAL A 20 -20.88 -6.27 8.87
C VAL A 20 -19.48 -6.89 8.72
N GLN A 21 -19.35 -7.97 7.95
CA GLN A 21 -18.04 -8.60 7.68
C GLN A 21 -17.07 -7.66 6.95
N ILE A 22 -17.58 -6.77 6.10
CA ILE A 22 -16.76 -5.77 5.42
C ILE A 22 -16.34 -4.66 6.40
N GLU A 23 -17.23 -4.23 7.31
CA GLU A 23 -16.90 -3.26 8.36
C GLU A 23 -15.80 -3.79 9.31
N TYR A 24 -15.82 -5.10 9.62
CA TYR A 24 -14.77 -5.75 10.39
C TYR A 24 -13.44 -5.82 9.63
N ALA A 25 -13.48 -6.14 8.34
CA ALA A 25 -12.28 -6.12 7.50
C ALA A 25 -11.67 -4.70 7.43
N LEU A 26 -12.50 -3.67 7.25
CA LEU A 26 -12.06 -2.27 7.25
C LEU A 26 -11.47 -1.84 8.62
N SER A 27 -12.04 -2.35 9.71
CA SER A 27 -11.50 -2.12 11.06
C SER A 27 -10.12 -2.78 11.23
N ALA A 28 -9.92 -3.98 10.67
CA ALA A 28 -8.61 -4.65 10.63
C ALA A 28 -7.58 -3.87 9.78
N VAL A 29 -8.02 -3.25 8.68
CA VAL A 29 -7.19 -2.34 7.87
C VAL A 29 -6.77 -1.12 8.69
N ALA A 30 -7.71 -0.48 9.40
CA ALA A 30 -7.43 0.69 10.24
C ALA A 30 -6.47 0.39 11.41
N ALA A 31 -6.42 -0.85 11.89
CA ALA A 31 -5.44 -1.30 12.87
C ALA A 31 -4.06 -1.63 12.26
N GLY A 32 -3.98 -1.76 10.93
CA GLY A 32 -2.78 -2.08 10.19
C GLY A 32 -1.73 -0.97 10.18
N ALA A 33 -0.49 -1.31 9.83
CA ALA A 33 0.58 -0.32 9.70
C ALA A 33 0.24 0.72 8.61
N PRO A 34 0.57 2.00 8.85
CA PRO A 34 0.23 3.07 7.93
C PRO A 34 0.98 2.96 6.61
N SER A 35 0.28 3.27 5.53
CA SER A 35 0.79 3.30 4.17
C SER A 35 0.29 4.57 3.48
N VAL A 36 1.14 5.18 2.66
CA VAL A 36 0.90 6.46 2.00
C VAL A 36 1.22 6.31 0.52
N GLY A 37 0.37 6.89 -0.33
CA GLY A 37 0.57 7.01 -1.76
C GLY A 37 0.45 8.46 -2.20
N ILE A 38 1.37 8.95 -3.03
CA ILE A 38 1.35 10.32 -3.57
C ILE A 38 1.68 10.27 -5.06
N LYS A 39 0.80 10.86 -5.88
CA LYS A 39 1.00 11.07 -7.31
C LYS A 39 1.68 12.42 -7.56
N ALA A 40 2.89 12.37 -8.09
CA ALA A 40 3.64 13.52 -8.59
C ALA A 40 3.33 13.75 -10.09
N SER A 41 3.80 14.86 -10.65
CA SER A 41 3.71 15.13 -12.09
C SER A 41 4.53 14.13 -12.91
N ASN A 42 5.71 13.79 -12.40
CA ASN A 42 6.71 12.96 -13.07
C ASN A 42 6.88 11.57 -12.43
N GLY A 43 6.01 11.17 -11.50
CA GLY A 43 6.15 9.89 -10.81
C GLY A 43 5.02 9.57 -9.83
N VAL A 44 5.16 8.45 -9.13
CA VAL A 44 4.26 8.07 -8.04
C VAL A 44 5.07 7.41 -6.93
N VAL A 45 4.77 7.77 -5.69
CA VAL A 45 5.48 7.32 -4.50
C VAL A 45 4.55 6.48 -3.67
N LEU A 46 5.01 5.27 -3.32
CA LEU A 46 4.41 4.43 -2.30
C LEU A 46 5.38 4.34 -1.11
N ALA A 47 4.88 4.58 0.09
CA ALA A 47 5.66 4.49 1.31
C ALA A 47 4.85 3.81 2.41
N THR A 48 5.51 3.04 3.27
CA THR A 48 4.83 2.34 4.36
C THR A 48 5.76 2.15 5.54
N GLU A 49 5.17 2.05 6.73
CA GLU A 49 5.92 1.72 7.94
C GLU A 49 6.20 0.20 8.00
N LYS A 50 7.47 -0.14 8.20
CA LYS A 50 7.93 -1.50 8.46
C LYS A 50 8.13 -1.71 9.97
N LYS A 51 7.06 -2.11 10.66
CA LYS A 51 7.10 -2.35 12.11
C LYS A 51 7.69 -3.73 12.42
N GLN A 52 8.92 -3.77 12.92
CA GLN A 52 9.51 -4.99 13.45
C GLN A 52 9.15 -5.18 14.93
N LYS A 53 8.80 -6.42 15.30
CA LYS A 53 8.46 -6.75 16.70
C LYS A 53 9.70 -6.99 17.55
N SER A 54 10.80 -7.42 16.95
CA SER A 54 12.06 -7.75 17.62
C SER A 54 13.24 -7.50 16.69
N ILE A 55 14.40 -7.25 17.28
CA ILE A 55 15.69 -7.17 16.57
C ILE A 55 16.13 -8.51 15.97
N LEU A 56 15.50 -9.61 16.38
CA LEU A 56 15.78 -10.95 15.88
C LEU A 56 15.14 -11.23 14.52
N TYR A 57 14.24 -10.36 14.05
CA TYR A 57 13.66 -10.51 12.72
C TYR A 57 14.68 -10.10 11.67
N ASP A 58 14.85 -10.96 10.67
CA ASP A 58 15.57 -10.57 9.46
C ASP A 58 14.73 -9.55 8.68
N GLU A 59 15.20 -8.30 8.70
CA GLU A 59 14.56 -7.18 8.02
C GLU A 59 14.46 -7.40 6.51
N THR A 60 15.35 -8.19 5.90
CA THR A 60 15.37 -8.42 4.45
C THR A 60 14.26 -9.36 4.00
N SER A 61 13.69 -10.16 4.89
CA SER A 61 12.71 -11.20 4.56
C SER A 61 11.27 -10.70 4.39
N VAL A 62 10.94 -9.54 4.97
CA VAL A 62 9.56 -9.02 5.01
C VAL A 62 9.42 -7.85 4.05
N HIS A 63 8.75 -8.05 2.92
CA HIS A 63 8.43 -6.98 1.98
C HIS A 63 6.99 -6.53 2.15
N LYS A 64 6.78 -5.20 2.21
CA LYS A 64 5.43 -4.61 2.24
C LYS A 64 5.09 -3.87 0.96
N VAL A 65 6.10 -3.39 0.25
CA VAL A 65 5.99 -2.80 -1.09
C VAL A 65 6.59 -3.82 -2.04
N GLU A 66 5.81 -4.27 -3.02
CA GLU A 66 6.30 -5.22 -4.01
C GLU A 66 5.85 -4.84 -5.42
N MET A 67 6.71 -5.13 -6.41
CA MET A 67 6.39 -4.96 -7.82
C MET A 67 5.52 -6.11 -8.33
N ILE A 68 4.46 -5.78 -9.08
CA ILE A 68 3.62 -6.76 -9.78
C ILE A 68 4.18 -6.97 -11.19
N THR A 69 4.43 -5.88 -11.89
CA THR A 69 5.07 -5.81 -13.21
C THR A 69 6.23 -4.82 -13.14
N LYS A 70 6.93 -4.58 -14.25
CA LYS A 70 8.01 -3.58 -14.29
C LYS A 70 7.50 -2.17 -13.99
N HIS A 71 6.26 -1.85 -14.39
CA HIS A 71 5.68 -0.52 -14.32
C HIS A 71 4.59 -0.36 -13.24
N ILE A 72 4.21 -1.43 -12.54
CA ILE A 72 3.18 -1.41 -11.49
C ILE A 72 3.73 -1.96 -10.18
N GLY A 73 3.59 -1.16 -9.13
CA GLY A 73 3.89 -1.50 -7.73
C GLY A 73 2.63 -1.55 -6.87
N MET A 74 2.69 -2.30 -5.77
CA MET A 74 1.60 -2.42 -4.82
C MET A 74 2.11 -2.40 -3.39
N VAL A 75 1.33 -1.80 -2.50
CA VAL A 75 1.52 -1.77 -1.05
C VAL A 75 0.19 -1.98 -0.35
N TYR A 76 0.20 -2.41 0.91
CA TYR A 76 -1.02 -2.69 1.66
C TYR A 76 -1.03 -2.09 3.06
N SER A 77 -2.23 -2.01 3.64
CA SER A 77 -2.46 -1.86 5.08
C SER A 77 -3.46 -2.92 5.53
N GLY A 78 -3.17 -3.58 6.66
CA GLY A 78 -3.99 -4.67 7.21
C GLY A 78 -3.22 -5.98 7.37
N MET A 79 -3.85 -7.10 7.03
CA MET A 79 -3.31 -8.46 7.22
C MET A 79 -2.28 -8.87 6.14
N GLY A 80 -1.02 -9.04 6.53
CA GLY A 80 0.06 -9.46 5.61
C GLY A 80 -0.13 -10.81 4.89
N PRO A 81 -0.70 -11.85 5.51
CA PRO A 81 -1.00 -13.11 4.81
C PRO A 81 -1.98 -12.92 3.64
N ASP A 82 -3.05 -12.16 3.83
CA ASP A 82 -4.05 -11.85 2.81
C ASP A 82 -3.41 -11.08 1.63
N TYR A 83 -2.56 -10.09 1.93
CA TYR A 83 -1.79 -9.37 0.91
C TYR A 83 -0.94 -10.29 0.02
N ARG A 84 -0.22 -11.26 0.62
CA ARG A 84 0.65 -12.18 -0.15
C ARG A 84 -0.14 -13.04 -1.14
N VAL A 85 -1.37 -13.41 -0.80
CA VAL A 85 -2.26 -14.14 -1.72
C VAL A 85 -2.71 -13.24 -2.86
N LEU A 86 -3.16 -12.02 -2.56
CA LEU A 86 -3.58 -11.05 -3.56
C LEU A 86 -2.45 -10.64 -4.50
N LEU A 87 -1.23 -10.46 -3.99
CA LEU A 87 -0.05 -10.15 -4.79
C LEU A 87 0.27 -11.26 -5.80
N ARG A 88 0.26 -12.52 -5.37
CA ARG A 88 0.45 -13.66 -6.27
C ARG A 88 -0.64 -13.74 -7.33
N ARG A 89 -1.89 -13.46 -6.94
CA ARG A 89 -3.02 -13.42 -7.88
C ARG A 89 -2.86 -12.28 -8.88
N ALA A 90 -2.47 -11.08 -8.44
CA ALA A 90 -2.24 -9.93 -9.30
C ALA A 90 -1.12 -10.20 -10.31
N ARG A 91 0.01 -10.78 -9.88
CA ARG A 91 1.10 -11.21 -10.78
C ARG A 91 0.60 -12.21 -11.83
N LYS A 92 -0.20 -13.21 -11.41
CA LYS A 92 -0.79 -14.18 -12.34
C LYS A 92 -1.72 -13.51 -13.35
N LEU A 93 -2.58 -12.59 -12.91
CA LEU A 93 -3.51 -11.86 -13.78
C LEU A 93 -2.76 -10.99 -14.81
N ALA A 94 -1.67 -10.34 -14.41
CA ALA A 94 -0.83 -9.57 -15.30
C ALA A 94 -0.17 -10.44 -16.37
N GLN A 95 0.36 -11.61 -16.00
CA GLN A 95 0.94 -12.56 -16.95
C GLN A 95 -0.10 -13.16 -17.90
N GLN A 96 -1.31 -13.44 -17.41
CA GLN A 96 -2.42 -13.90 -18.26
C GLN A 96 -2.82 -12.86 -19.31
N TYR A 97 -2.83 -11.58 -18.94
CA TYR A 97 -3.08 -10.49 -19.89
C TYR A 97 -1.98 -10.44 -20.97
N PHE A 98 -0.72 -10.46 -20.54
CA PHE A 98 0.43 -10.45 -21.45
C PHE A 98 0.40 -11.63 -22.43
N LEU A 99 0.02 -12.82 -21.98
CA LEU A 99 -0.07 -14.00 -22.86
C LEU A 99 -1.08 -13.80 -24.01
N VAL A 100 -2.20 -13.12 -23.74
CA VAL A 100 -3.29 -12.92 -24.71
C VAL A 100 -3.00 -11.75 -25.64
N TYR A 101 -2.60 -10.61 -25.08
CA TYR A 101 -2.49 -9.34 -25.81
C TYR A 101 -1.05 -8.99 -26.22
N GLN A 102 -0.06 -9.72 -25.71
CA GLN A 102 1.38 -9.48 -25.95
C GLN A 102 1.85 -8.06 -25.55
N GLU A 103 1.13 -7.42 -24.64
CA GLU A 103 1.41 -6.07 -24.12
C GLU A 103 1.30 -6.05 -22.58
N PRO A 104 2.03 -5.15 -21.89
CA PRO A 104 1.91 -5.01 -20.45
C PRO A 104 0.49 -4.58 -20.06
N ILE A 105 -0.06 -5.18 -19.00
CA ILE A 105 -1.40 -4.82 -18.53
C ILE A 105 -1.45 -3.35 -18.07
N PRO A 106 -2.45 -2.55 -18.49
CA PRO A 106 -2.67 -1.22 -17.96
C PRO A 106 -3.04 -1.26 -16.46
N THR A 107 -2.59 -0.27 -15.70
CA THR A 107 -2.80 -0.19 -14.24
C THR A 107 -4.28 -0.25 -13.89
N ALA A 108 -5.13 0.50 -14.59
CA ALA A 108 -6.57 0.51 -14.35
C ALA A 108 -7.21 -0.87 -14.54
N GLN A 109 -6.80 -1.62 -15.57
CA GLN A 109 -7.31 -2.97 -15.82
C GLN A 109 -6.85 -3.95 -14.75
N LEU A 110 -5.59 -3.87 -14.30
CA LEU A 110 -5.09 -4.71 -13.23
C LEU A 110 -5.85 -4.45 -11.92
N VAL A 111 -6.06 -3.18 -11.57
CA VAL A 111 -6.83 -2.78 -10.39
C VAL A 111 -8.24 -3.34 -10.44
N GLN A 112 -8.93 -3.20 -11.58
CA GLN A 112 -10.28 -3.74 -11.75
C GLN A 112 -10.31 -5.27 -11.55
N ARG A 113 -9.36 -6.01 -12.13
CA ARG A 113 -9.30 -7.48 -11.98
C ARG A 113 -8.99 -7.90 -10.54
N VAL A 114 -8.11 -7.18 -9.85
CA VAL A 114 -7.80 -7.43 -8.42
C VAL A 114 -9.02 -7.12 -7.55
N ALA A 115 -9.70 -6.01 -7.81
CA ALA A 115 -10.93 -5.62 -7.14
C ALA A 115 -12.05 -6.66 -7.34
N SER A 116 -12.20 -7.21 -8.54
CA SER A 116 -13.15 -8.31 -8.79
C SER A 116 -12.82 -9.56 -7.97
N VAL A 117 -11.54 -9.91 -7.82
CA VAL A 117 -11.14 -11.01 -6.92
C VAL A 117 -11.49 -10.69 -5.47
N MET A 118 -11.25 -9.46 -5.01
CA MET A 118 -11.63 -9.07 -3.64
C MET A 118 -13.15 -9.16 -3.44
N GLN A 119 -13.93 -8.70 -4.41
CA GLN A 119 -15.38 -8.72 -4.40
C GLN A 119 -15.95 -10.15 -4.39
N GLU A 120 -15.35 -11.08 -5.14
CA GLU A 120 -15.76 -12.49 -5.15
C GLU A 120 -15.71 -13.11 -3.74
N TYR A 121 -14.70 -12.75 -2.94
CA TYR A 121 -14.56 -13.18 -1.54
C TYR A 121 -15.52 -12.48 -0.57
N THR A 122 -16.29 -11.50 -1.04
CA THR A 122 -17.39 -10.88 -0.28
C THR A 122 -18.76 -11.49 -0.57
N GLN A 123 -18.87 -12.43 -1.50
CA GLN A 123 -20.16 -13.03 -1.87
C GLN A 123 -20.13 -14.56 -1.96
N SER A 124 -18.94 -15.14 -2.18
CA SER A 124 -18.78 -16.58 -2.27
C SER A 124 -19.03 -17.28 -0.94
N GLY A 125 -19.59 -18.49 -1.00
CA GLY A 125 -19.86 -19.31 0.18
C GLY A 125 -18.59 -19.81 0.87
N GLY A 126 -18.61 -19.86 2.19
CA GLY A 126 -17.51 -20.44 2.99
C GLY A 126 -16.20 -19.63 3.02
N VAL A 127 -16.20 -18.39 2.54
CA VAL A 127 -15.03 -17.49 2.59
C VAL A 127 -15.35 -16.17 3.30
N ARG A 128 -14.30 -15.53 3.82
CA ARG A 128 -14.38 -14.19 4.40
C ARG A 128 -13.76 -13.15 3.46
N PRO A 129 -14.16 -11.87 3.56
CA PRO A 129 -13.46 -10.78 2.88
C PRO A 129 -11.98 -10.71 3.27
N PHE A 130 -11.18 -10.15 2.36
CA PHE A 130 -9.77 -9.87 2.62
C PHE A 130 -9.63 -8.75 3.65
N GLY A 131 -8.78 -8.94 4.67
CA GLY A 131 -8.52 -7.95 5.71
C GLY A 131 -7.45 -6.93 5.32
N VAL A 132 -7.43 -6.49 4.06
CA VAL A 132 -6.44 -5.54 3.52
C VAL A 132 -7.10 -4.49 2.62
N SER A 133 -6.60 -3.26 2.71
CA SER A 133 -6.73 -2.29 1.61
C SER A 133 -5.39 -2.20 0.89
N LEU A 134 -5.46 -2.03 -0.43
CA LEU A 134 -4.32 -1.98 -1.32
C LEU A 134 -4.16 -0.58 -1.88
N LEU A 135 -2.92 -0.10 -1.96
CA LEU A 135 -2.55 0.98 -2.86
C LEU A 135 -1.79 0.38 -4.02
N ILE A 136 -2.28 0.62 -5.22
CA ILE A 136 -1.70 0.15 -6.47
C ILE A 136 -1.27 1.39 -7.24
N ALA A 137 0.01 1.47 -7.55
CA ALA A 137 0.58 2.59 -8.28
C ALA A 137 1.22 2.07 -9.57
N GLY A 138 1.01 2.80 -10.66
CA GLY A 138 1.56 2.42 -11.94
C GLY A 138 1.90 3.60 -12.82
N TRP A 139 2.63 3.32 -13.88
CA TRP A 139 3.04 4.28 -14.89
C TRP A 139 2.65 3.74 -16.26
N ASP A 140 1.59 4.29 -16.84
CA ASP A 140 1.09 3.92 -18.17
C ASP A 140 1.07 5.17 -19.07
N ASP A 141 1.52 5.05 -20.33
CA ASP A 141 1.47 6.11 -21.34
C ASP A 141 1.97 7.49 -20.86
N ASP A 142 3.09 7.50 -20.13
CA ASP A 142 3.69 8.70 -19.51
C ASP A 142 2.83 9.40 -18.45
N HIS A 143 1.82 8.71 -17.92
CA HIS A 143 0.96 9.20 -16.85
C HIS A 143 1.08 8.32 -15.59
N PRO A 144 1.31 8.94 -14.41
CA PRO A 144 1.28 8.22 -13.15
C PRO A 144 -0.16 7.98 -12.70
N TYR A 145 -0.41 6.76 -12.21
CA TYR A 145 -1.68 6.35 -11.63
C TYR A 145 -1.51 5.90 -10.19
N LEU A 146 -2.48 6.25 -9.36
CA LEU A 146 -2.56 5.80 -7.97
C LEU A 146 -4.02 5.39 -7.69
N PHE A 147 -4.21 4.13 -7.32
CA PHE A 147 -5.51 3.58 -6.97
C PHE A 147 -5.48 3.03 -5.55
N GLN A 148 -6.60 3.19 -4.86
CA GLN A 148 -6.89 2.50 -3.61
C GLN A 148 -7.97 1.47 -3.87
N SER A 149 -7.80 0.25 -3.35
CA SER A 149 -8.83 -0.79 -3.34
C SER A 149 -9.12 -1.22 -1.91
N ASP A 150 -10.39 -1.29 -1.55
CA ASP A 150 -10.86 -1.65 -0.21
C ASP A 150 -11.40 -3.10 -0.16
N PRO A 151 -11.53 -3.71 1.05
CA PRO A 151 -12.05 -5.08 1.25
C PRO A 151 -13.37 -5.42 0.55
N SER A 152 -14.20 -4.41 0.23
CA SER A 152 -15.46 -4.57 -0.51
C SER A 152 -15.26 -4.89 -1.99
N GLY A 153 -14.05 -4.69 -2.52
CA GLY A 153 -13.78 -4.64 -3.96
C GLY A 153 -14.09 -3.29 -4.61
N ALA A 154 -14.46 -2.27 -3.83
CA ALA A 154 -14.50 -0.90 -4.33
C ALA A 154 -13.08 -0.37 -4.55
N TYR A 155 -12.86 0.34 -5.64
CA TYR A 155 -11.59 1.00 -5.93
C TYR A 155 -11.79 2.42 -6.44
N PHE A 156 -10.84 3.29 -6.11
CA PHE A 156 -10.89 4.71 -6.44
C PHE A 156 -9.52 5.22 -6.86
N ALA A 157 -9.48 6.13 -7.84
CA ALA A 157 -8.26 6.84 -8.22
C ALA A 157 -8.00 8.00 -7.25
N TRP A 158 -6.75 8.16 -6.83
CA TRP A 158 -6.34 9.19 -5.87
C TRP A 158 -5.21 10.06 -6.42
N LYS A 159 -5.19 11.32 -5.98
CA LYS A 159 -4.03 12.20 -6.15
C LYS A 159 -2.99 11.95 -5.06
N ALA A 160 -3.44 11.87 -3.82
CA ALA A 160 -2.67 11.38 -2.69
C ALA A 160 -3.65 10.75 -1.70
N THR A 161 -3.22 9.72 -0.98
CA THR A 161 -4.04 9.09 0.06
C THR A 161 -3.16 8.40 1.10
N ALA A 162 -3.72 8.19 2.28
CA ALA A 162 -3.12 7.42 3.36
C ALA A 162 -4.11 6.37 3.84
N MET A 163 -3.60 5.21 4.26
CA MET A 163 -4.34 4.07 4.80
C MET A 163 -3.67 3.55 6.07
N GLY A 164 -4.40 2.74 6.84
CA GLY A 164 -3.90 2.11 8.05
C GLY A 164 -4.11 2.97 9.30
N LYS A 165 -3.31 2.74 10.33
CA LYS A 165 -3.43 3.43 11.61
C LYS A 165 -3.30 4.94 11.46
N ASN A 166 -4.19 5.69 12.12
CA ASN A 166 -4.20 7.16 12.13
C ASN A 166 -4.23 7.80 10.73
N TYR A 167 -4.82 7.12 9.74
CA TYR A 167 -4.86 7.61 8.36
C TYR A 167 -5.56 8.96 8.20
N VAL A 168 -6.51 9.31 9.09
CA VAL A 168 -7.23 10.59 9.07
C VAL A 168 -6.28 11.76 9.17
N ASN A 169 -5.35 11.73 10.14
CA ASN A 169 -4.33 12.76 10.32
C ASN A 169 -3.39 12.81 9.10
N GLY A 170 -3.05 11.64 8.55
CA GLY A 170 -2.26 11.53 7.33
C GLY A 170 -2.93 12.22 6.14
N LYS A 171 -4.23 11.98 5.92
CA LYS A 171 -5.00 12.62 4.84
C LYS A 171 -5.08 14.14 5.02
N THR A 172 -5.39 14.63 6.22
CA THR A 172 -5.42 16.08 6.50
C THR A 172 -4.07 16.74 6.29
N PHE A 173 -2.96 16.06 6.59
CA PHE A 173 -1.62 16.56 6.31
C PHE A 173 -1.33 16.61 4.80
N LEU A 174 -1.69 15.55 4.07
CA LEU A 174 -1.53 15.49 2.62
C LEU A 174 -2.35 16.57 1.91
N GLU A 175 -3.60 16.82 2.33
CA GLU A 175 -4.47 17.85 1.76
C GLU A 175 -3.84 19.26 1.83
N LYS A 176 -3.07 19.55 2.90
CA LYS A 176 -2.41 20.85 3.07
C LYS A 176 -1.11 20.98 2.26
N ARG A 177 -0.42 19.86 2.02
CA ARG A 177 0.92 19.87 1.41
C ARG A 177 0.92 19.52 -0.08
N TYR A 178 -0.12 18.84 -0.55
CA TYR A 178 -0.24 18.39 -1.93
C TYR A 178 -0.51 19.54 -2.89
N ASN A 179 0.19 19.56 -4.02
CA ASN A 179 -0.08 20.40 -5.18
C ASN A 179 -0.05 19.54 -6.47
N VAL A 180 -0.57 20.07 -7.58
CA VAL A 180 -0.62 19.34 -8.85
C VAL A 180 0.75 19.26 -9.50
N ASP A 181 1.58 20.30 -9.32
CA ASP A 181 2.91 20.43 -9.93
C ASP A 181 4.02 19.77 -9.09
N LEU A 182 3.64 18.89 -8.16
CA LEU A 182 4.55 18.27 -7.22
C LEU A 182 5.57 17.40 -7.97
N GLU A 183 6.86 17.70 -7.84
CA GLU A 183 7.92 16.86 -8.38
C GLU A 183 8.17 15.65 -7.48
N LEU A 184 8.74 14.59 -8.04
CA LEU A 184 8.99 13.36 -7.33
C LEU A 184 9.76 13.51 -6.01
N GLU A 185 10.85 14.28 -6.01
CA GLU A 185 11.69 14.47 -4.81
C GLU A 185 10.91 15.12 -3.66
N ASP A 186 10.06 16.10 -3.99
CA ASP A 186 9.15 16.72 -3.04
C ASP A 186 8.06 15.75 -2.58
N ALA A 187 7.62 14.83 -3.45
CA ALA A 187 6.64 13.80 -3.12
C ALA A 187 7.20 12.83 -2.09
N ILE A 188 8.45 12.42 -2.25
CA ILE A 188 9.15 11.56 -1.30
C ILE A 188 9.32 12.26 0.04
N HIS A 189 9.73 13.53 0.01
CA HIS A 189 9.86 14.32 1.22
C HIS A 189 8.52 14.41 1.96
N THR A 190 7.45 14.72 1.23
CA THR A 190 6.09 14.78 1.76
C THR A 190 5.61 13.43 2.30
N ALA A 191 5.90 12.33 1.62
CA ALA A 191 5.55 10.98 2.07
C ALA A 191 6.24 10.62 3.40
N ILE A 192 7.53 10.93 3.52
CA ILE A 192 8.31 10.70 4.75
C ILE A 192 7.77 11.55 5.90
N LEU A 193 7.48 12.84 5.66
CA LEU A 193 6.89 13.72 6.67
C LEU A 193 5.51 13.23 7.11
N THR A 194 4.68 12.79 6.16
CA THR A 194 3.34 12.24 6.45
C THR A 194 3.44 11.03 7.37
N LEU A 195 4.33 10.08 7.07
CA LEU A 195 4.56 8.91 7.92
C LEU A 195 5.06 9.30 9.33
N LYS A 196 5.91 10.32 9.43
CA LYS A 196 6.36 10.84 10.74
C LYS A 196 5.20 11.43 11.54
N VAL A 197 4.33 12.24 10.92
CA VAL A 197 3.16 12.84 11.59
C VAL A 197 2.18 11.76 12.08
N ILE A 198 1.94 10.74 11.25
CA ILE A 198 1.11 9.59 11.62
C ILE A 198 1.69 8.86 12.84
N HIS A 199 3.02 8.72 12.93
CA HIS A 199 3.69 8.06 14.05
C HIS A 199 3.71 8.92 15.32
N LEU A 200 3.96 10.23 15.22
CA LEU A 200 4.05 11.16 16.35
C LEU A 200 2.74 11.29 17.14
N THR A 201 1.59 11.14 16.46
CA THR A 201 0.28 11.17 17.13
C THR A 201 -0.03 9.90 17.93
N CYS A 202 0.82 8.87 17.88
CA CYS A 202 0.57 7.58 18.50
C CYS A 202 1.26 7.35 19.87
N SER A 203 2.07 8.28 20.37
CA SER A 203 2.74 8.11 21.68
C SER A 203 3.21 9.43 22.29
N PHE A 204 2.39 10.02 23.17
CA PHE A 204 2.91 10.75 24.33
C PHE A 204 3.17 9.69 25.44
N SER A 205 4.22 8.90 25.23
CA SER A 205 4.86 8.14 26.29
C SER A 205 6.34 8.46 26.14
N THR A 206 6.89 9.16 27.13
CA THR A 206 8.30 9.53 27.20
C THR A 206 9.18 8.32 26.90
N LEU A 207 9.85 8.35 25.75
CA LEU A 207 10.92 7.41 25.44
C LEU A 207 12.23 8.18 25.36
N PRO A 208 13.27 7.73 26.09
CA PRO A 208 14.59 8.34 26.02
C PRO A 208 15.24 8.08 24.66
N SER A 209 16.28 8.88 24.41
CA SER A 209 17.04 9.04 23.18
C SER A 209 17.31 7.78 22.33
N GLN A 210 17.33 7.98 21.00
CA GLN A 210 17.94 7.12 19.97
C GLN A 210 17.23 5.81 19.54
N ARG A 211 15.93 5.83 19.27
CA ARG A 211 15.31 4.85 18.34
C ARG A 211 15.02 5.50 16.99
N CYS A 212 15.97 5.39 16.07
CA CYS A 212 15.83 5.79 14.67
C CYS A 212 14.64 5.07 14.01
N LEU A 213 13.58 5.82 13.70
CA LEU A 213 12.53 5.41 12.76
C LEU A 213 13.16 5.25 11.36
N ARG A 214 13.43 4.01 10.94
CA ARG A 214 13.84 3.70 9.57
C ARG A 214 12.59 3.55 8.70
N ASN A 215 12.13 4.66 8.12
CA ASN A 215 11.11 4.61 7.07
C ASN A 215 11.74 3.93 5.84
N THR A 216 11.19 2.78 5.43
CA THR A 216 11.71 2.06 4.27
C THR A 216 11.01 2.55 3.01
N VAL A 217 11.75 3.25 2.15
CA VAL A 217 11.40 3.43 0.73
C VAL A 217 12.17 2.33 0.00
N GLU A 218 11.53 1.17 -0.23
CA GLU A 218 12.17 0.04 -0.92
C GLU A 218 12.12 0.27 -2.43
N GLY A 219 13.29 0.33 -3.09
CA GLY A 219 13.43 0.28 -4.55
C GLY A 219 13.82 -1.14 -5.01
N LEU A 220 13.42 -1.54 -6.22
CA LEU A 220 13.69 -2.86 -6.80
C LEU A 220 14.34 -2.76 -8.20
N PRO A 221 15.13 -3.75 -8.63
CA PRO A 221 15.99 -3.65 -9.80
C PRO A 221 15.25 -3.97 -11.11
N GLY A 222 15.44 -3.13 -12.13
CA GLY A 222 15.13 -3.48 -13.51
C GLY A 222 14.05 -2.62 -14.19
N GLY A 223 14.46 -1.43 -14.64
CA GLY A 223 14.05 -0.88 -15.94
C GLY A 223 12.58 -0.98 -16.37
N ALA A 224 11.66 -0.46 -15.57
CA ALA A 224 10.63 0.45 -16.06
C ALA A 224 10.35 1.44 -14.92
N VAL A 225 10.38 2.72 -15.27
CA VAL A 225 10.50 3.79 -14.31
C VAL A 225 9.10 4.14 -13.82
N VAL A 226 8.63 3.47 -12.76
CA VAL A 226 7.98 4.20 -11.67
C VAL A 226 9.09 5.12 -11.17
N LYS A 227 9.08 6.39 -11.60
CA LYS A 227 9.99 7.43 -11.09
C LYS A 227 9.62 7.55 -9.61
N GLY A 228 10.17 6.68 -8.79
CA GLY A 228 10.28 6.71 -7.34
C GLY A 228 11.76 6.88 -7.09
N ALA A 229 12.18 7.79 -6.20
CA ALA A 229 13.59 7.96 -5.94
C ALA A 229 14.16 6.60 -5.51
N VAL A 230 15.07 6.15 -6.35
CA VAL A 230 16.02 5.13 -6.03
C VAL A 230 16.99 5.76 -5.02
N LEU A 231 16.80 5.48 -3.73
CA LEU A 231 17.90 5.53 -2.78
C LEU A 231 18.32 4.11 -2.43
N GLN A 232 18.85 3.40 -3.42
CA GLN A 232 19.61 2.18 -3.16
C GLN A 232 20.97 2.28 -3.83
N ARG A 233 21.97 2.69 -3.04
CA ARG A 233 23.34 2.17 -3.14
C ARG A 233 24.10 2.43 -1.85
N GLN A 234 24.65 1.35 -1.32
CA GLN A 234 25.94 1.28 -0.60
C GLN A 234 26.59 2.64 -0.32
N LEU A 235 26.14 3.33 0.72
CA LEU A 235 26.89 4.45 1.30
C LEU A 235 26.99 4.21 2.80
N CYS A 236 28.03 3.44 3.11
CA CYS A 236 28.84 3.51 4.32
C CYS A 236 28.45 4.68 5.25
N HIS A 237 27.69 4.35 6.29
CA HIS A 237 27.79 4.83 7.66
C HIS A 237 27.86 6.33 8.03
N GLN A 238 27.95 7.32 7.13
CA GLN A 238 28.35 8.69 7.55
C GLN A 238 27.53 9.89 7.03
N ARG A 239 26.75 9.83 5.95
CA ARG A 239 26.18 11.07 5.35
C ARG A 239 24.73 11.43 5.70
N LEU A 240 23.95 10.55 6.32
CA LEU A 240 22.56 10.84 6.72
C LEU A 240 22.45 11.62 8.05
N TRP A 241 23.53 11.70 8.83
CA TRP A 241 23.57 12.49 10.07
C TRP A 241 23.41 14.00 9.83
N VAL A 242 23.91 14.52 8.69
CA VAL A 242 23.99 15.97 8.45
C VAL A 242 22.62 16.63 8.19
N ARG A 243 21.64 15.91 7.60
CA ARG A 243 20.30 16.49 7.34
C ARG A 243 19.28 16.24 8.44
N ALA A 244 19.48 15.23 9.29
CA ALA A 244 18.63 15.02 10.46
C ALA A 244 18.92 16.03 11.59
N GLN A 245 20.15 16.56 11.67
CA GLN A 245 20.55 17.62 12.61
C GLN A 245 20.11 19.03 12.19
N ALA A 246 19.74 19.25 10.92
CA ALA A 246 19.19 20.54 10.48
C ALA A 246 17.69 20.71 10.83
N LEU A 247 17.10 19.74 11.53
CA LEU A 247 15.69 19.69 11.92
C LEU A 247 15.50 19.66 13.45
N SER A 248 16.48 20.15 14.21
CA SER A 248 16.35 20.48 15.64
C SER A 248 16.42 21.98 15.86
#